data_AF-A0A7X3R9C0-F1
#
_entry.id   AF-A0A7X3R9C0-F1
#
_cell.length_a   1.000
_cell.length_b   1.000
_cell.length_c   1.000
_cell.angle_alpha   90.00
_cell.angle_beta   90.00
_cell.angle_gamma   90.00
#
_symmetry.space_group_name_H-M   'P 1'
#
loop_
_entity.id
_entity.type
_entity.pdbx_description
1 polymer ?
#
loop_
_entity_poly.entity_id
_entity_poly.type
_entity_poly.pdbx_seq_one_letter_code
_entity_poly.pdbx_strand_id
1 'polypeptide(L)'
;MEWFRTIYKGTYGHRIIAEPLIRFDKNFDLIPAAANRWEPTDDGLGWYFYLRDDLEFSDGKPLTAHDYVFTLRRGADPENAYDVEWYYRPIKN
;
A
#
# COMPACT_ATOMS: atom_id res chain seq x y z
N MET A 1 -3.26 18.85 22.56
CA MET A 1 -3.08 17.37 22.57
C MET A 1 -4.36 16.59 22.23
N GLU A 2 -5.55 17.20 22.18
CA GLU A 2 -6.80 16.52 21.74
C GLU A 2 -6.86 16.21 20.23
N TRP A 3 -6.24 17.07 19.40
CA TRP A 3 -6.22 16.94 17.93
C TRP A 3 -5.69 15.58 17.44
N PHE A 4 -4.55 15.11 17.97
CA PHE A 4 -3.99 13.81 17.58
C PHE A 4 -4.92 12.65 17.94
N ARG A 5 -5.64 12.70 19.07
CA ARG A 5 -6.58 11.64 19.44
C ARG A 5 -7.75 11.53 18.47
N THR A 6 -8.21 12.66 17.92
CA THR A 6 -9.29 12.66 16.91
C THR A 6 -8.84 12.06 15.58
N ILE A 7 -7.63 12.39 15.11
CA ILE A 7 -7.10 11.83 13.85
C ILE A 7 -6.88 10.31 13.96
N TYR A 8 -6.38 9.83 15.10
CA TYR A 8 -6.07 8.41 15.27
C TYR A 8 -7.27 7.55 15.72
N LYS A 9 -8.42 8.16 16.06
CA LYS A 9 -9.65 7.42 16.39
C LYS A 9 -10.34 6.81 15.17
N GLY A 10 -10.15 7.36 13.97
CA GLY A 10 -10.78 6.89 12.73
C GLY A 10 -9.93 5.90 11.92
N THR A 11 -8.68 5.67 12.30
CA THR A 11 -7.70 4.98 11.45
C THR A 11 -7.87 3.46 11.39
N TYR A 12 -8.77 2.87 12.17
CA TYR A 12 -9.00 1.42 12.16
C TYR A 12 -9.75 0.90 10.92
N GLY A 13 -10.40 1.77 10.14
CA GLY A 13 -11.24 1.35 9.00
C GLY A 13 -10.49 1.12 7.68
N HIS A 14 -9.32 1.74 7.47
CA HIS A 14 -8.65 1.70 6.15
C HIS A 14 -8.26 0.29 5.71
N ARG A 15 -7.89 -0.58 6.66
CA ARG A 15 -7.54 -1.99 6.41
C ARG A 15 -8.72 -2.88 6.06
N ILE A 16 -9.96 -2.39 6.23
CA ILE A 16 -11.17 -3.13 5.94
C ILE A 16 -11.69 -2.78 4.53
N ILE A 17 -11.29 -1.63 3.99
CA ILE A 17 -11.80 -1.09 2.71
C ILE A 17 -10.78 -1.09 1.56
N ALA A 18 -9.50 -1.38 1.86
CA ALA A 18 -8.43 -1.41 0.87
C ALA A 18 -7.67 -2.73 0.93
N GLU A 19 -7.23 -3.19 -0.25
CA GLU A 19 -6.50 -4.45 -0.40
C GLU A 19 -4.99 -4.17 -0.61
N PRO A 20 -4.12 -4.48 0.36
CA PRO A 20 -2.68 -4.28 0.23
C PRO A 20 -2.06 -5.31 -0.73
N LEU A 21 -0.80 -5.08 -1.15
CA LEU A 21 -0.06 -6.05 -1.97
C LEU A 21 0.16 -7.38 -1.24
N ILE A 22 0.54 -7.31 0.03
CA ILE A 22 0.74 -8.44 0.96
C ILE A 22 0.24 -8.04 2.35
N ARG A 23 0.00 -9.02 3.23
CA ARG A 23 -0.40 -8.78 4.62
C ARG A 23 0.28 -9.74 5.58
N PHE A 24 0.20 -9.44 6.87
CA PHE A 24 0.63 -10.35 7.92
C PHE A 24 -0.54 -11.21 8.40
N ASP A 25 -0.27 -12.48 8.68
CA ASP A 25 -1.20 -13.33 9.41
C ASP A 25 -1.10 -13.10 10.93
N LYS A 26 -1.82 -13.91 11.73
CA LYS A 26 -1.82 -13.79 13.20
C LYS A 26 -0.47 -14.13 13.85
N ASN A 27 0.44 -14.77 13.12
CA ASN A 27 1.77 -15.17 13.58
C ASN A 27 2.86 -14.22 13.06
N PHE A 28 2.48 -13.16 12.34
CA PHE A 28 3.38 -12.23 11.64
C PHE A 28 4.12 -12.84 10.44
N ASP A 29 3.58 -13.91 9.86
CA ASP A 29 4.06 -14.42 8.59
C ASP A 29 3.48 -13.59 7.43
N LEU A 30 4.30 -13.33 6.41
CA LEU A 30 3.83 -12.67 5.19
C LEU A 30 2.96 -13.63 4.38
N ILE A 31 1.76 -13.19 4.04
CA ILE A 31 0.81 -13.94 3.23
C ILE A 31 0.32 -13.12 2.02
N PRO A 32 -0.09 -13.79 0.93
CA PRO A 32 -0.73 -13.15 -0.22
C PRO A 32 -1.93 -12.27 0.13
N ALA A 33 -2.14 -11.25 -0.69
CA ALA A 33 -3.25 -10.31 -0.61
C ALA A 33 -3.72 -9.98 -2.05
N ALA A 34 -3.47 -8.78 -2.56
CA ALA A 34 -3.62 -8.49 -3.99
C ALA A 34 -2.54 -9.18 -4.85
N ALA A 35 -1.31 -9.29 -4.34
CA ALA A 35 -0.25 -10.04 -5.00
C ALA A 35 -0.22 -11.49 -4.50
N ASN A 36 -0.07 -12.46 -5.42
CA ASN A 36 0.08 -13.88 -5.10
C ASN A 36 1.54 -14.36 -5.09
N ARG A 37 2.44 -13.57 -5.69
CA ARG A 37 3.87 -13.81 -5.77
C ARG A 37 4.61 -12.48 -5.72
N TRP A 38 5.78 -12.51 -5.11
CA TRP A 38 6.72 -11.39 -5.10
C TRP A 38 8.15 -11.92 -5.00
N GLU A 39 9.09 -11.16 -5.54
CA GLU A 39 10.51 -11.50 -5.52
C GLU A 39 11.36 -10.23 -5.50
N PRO A 40 12.53 -10.24 -4.85
CA PRO A 40 13.42 -9.08 -4.85
C PRO A 40 14.03 -8.89 -6.24
N THR A 41 14.39 -7.66 -6.58
CA THR A 41 15.23 -7.36 -7.75
C THR A 41 16.67 -7.84 -7.50
N ASP A 42 17.43 -8.05 -8.57
CA ASP A 42 18.82 -8.53 -8.50
C ASP A 42 19.75 -7.61 -7.69
N ASP A 43 19.48 -6.31 -7.68
CA ASP A 43 20.23 -5.30 -6.91
C ASP A 43 19.79 -5.21 -5.43
N GLY A 44 18.72 -5.91 -5.05
CA GLY A 44 18.16 -5.90 -3.69
C GLY A 44 17.54 -4.57 -3.26
N LEU A 45 17.39 -3.61 -4.17
CA LEU A 45 16.82 -2.29 -3.89
C LEU A 45 15.32 -2.20 -4.22
N GLY A 46 14.77 -3.24 -4.83
CA GLY A 46 13.38 -3.28 -5.27
C GLY A 46 12.75 -4.66 -5.11
N TRP A 47 11.46 -4.70 -5.44
CA TRP A 47 10.64 -5.91 -5.41
C TRP A 47 9.70 -5.92 -6.61
N TYR A 48 9.56 -7.08 -7.25
CA TYR A 48 8.48 -7.35 -8.17
C TYR A 48 7.29 -7.91 -7.40
N PHE A 49 6.10 -7.40 -7.70
CA PHE A 49 4.83 -7.93 -7.18
C PHE A 49 3.95 -8.35 -8.36
N TYR A 50 3.45 -9.59 -8.31
CA TYR A 50 2.58 -10.16 -9.33
C TYR A 50 1.14 -10.15 -8.79
N LEU A 51 0.32 -9.27 -9.36
CA LEU A 51 -1.08 -9.14 -8.97
C LEU A 51 -1.89 -10.35 -9.45
N ARG A 52 -2.96 -10.65 -8.72
CA ARG A 52 -3.99 -11.57 -9.17
C ARG A 52 -4.81 -10.94 -10.31
N ASP A 53 -5.33 -11.79 -11.19
CA ASP A 53 -6.08 -11.35 -12.38
C ASP A 53 -7.57 -11.07 -12.09
N ASP A 54 -8.06 -11.39 -10.90
CA ASP A 54 -9.47 -11.31 -10.48
C ASP A 54 -9.77 -10.10 -9.57
N LEU A 55 -8.89 -9.09 -9.57
CA LEU A 55 -9.02 -7.92 -8.70
C LEU A 55 -9.91 -6.86 -9.33
N GLU A 56 -10.95 -6.47 -8.60
CA GLU A 56 -11.87 -5.40 -8.99
C GLU A 56 -12.14 -4.47 -7.79
N PHE A 57 -12.33 -3.18 -8.08
CA PHE A 57 -12.92 -2.25 -7.14
C PHE A 57 -14.40 -2.56 -6.93
N SER A 58 -14.99 -2.03 -5.86
CA SER A 58 -16.41 -2.22 -5.56
C SER A 58 -17.37 -1.66 -6.62
N ASP A 59 -16.88 -0.81 -7.54
CA ASP A 59 -17.63 -0.31 -8.69
C ASP A 59 -17.49 -1.19 -9.96
N GLY A 60 -16.80 -2.34 -9.84
CA GLY A 60 -16.58 -3.30 -10.92
C GLY A 60 -15.44 -2.94 -11.86
N LYS A 61 -14.69 -1.85 -11.61
CA LYS A 61 -13.49 -1.56 -12.41
C LYS A 61 -12.36 -2.52 -12.04
N PRO A 62 -11.60 -3.03 -13.02
CA PRO A 62 -10.39 -3.80 -12.74
C PRO A 62 -9.40 -2.98 -11.92
N LEU A 63 -8.82 -3.60 -10.89
CA LEU A 63 -7.72 -3.05 -10.12
C LEU A 63 -6.40 -3.54 -10.71
N THR A 64 -5.50 -2.61 -11.02
CA THR A 64 -4.28 -2.86 -11.78
C THR A 64 -3.03 -2.38 -11.04
N ALA A 65 -1.85 -2.73 -11.57
CA ALA A 65 -0.58 -2.22 -11.05
C ALA A 65 -0.50 -0.68 -11.10
N HIS A 66 -1.21 -0.03 -12.03
CA HIS A 66 -1.23 1.42 -12.15
C HIS A 66 -1.90 2.10 -10.95
N ASP A 67 -2.88 1.46 -10.32
CA ASP A 67 -3.58 2.00 -9.15
C ASP A 67 -2.67 2.03 -7.91
N TYR A 68 -1.83 0.99 -7.75
CA TYR A 68 -0.78 0.98 -6.73
C TYR A 68 0.29 2.04 -7.01
N VAL A 69 0.74 2.15 -8.26
CA VAL A 69 1.73 3.18 -8.66
C VAL A 69 1.19 4.59 -8.39
N PHE A 70 -0.07 4.85 -8.77
CA PHE A 70 -0.74 6.13 -8.48
C PHE A 70 -0.78 6.40 -6.98
N THR A 71 -1.22 5.43 -6.18
CA THR A 71 -1.36 5.57 -4.73
C THR A 71 -0.03 5.85 -4.04
N LEU A 72 1.02 5.08 -4.38
CA LEU A 72 2.36 5.26 -3.80
C LEU A 72 2.97 6.60 -4.20
N ARG A 73 2.86 7.00 -5.48
CA ARG A 73 3.32 8.32 -5.94
C ARG A 73 2.59 9.46 -5.25
N ARG A 74 1.26 9.34 -5.09
CA ARG A 74 0.46 10.33 -4.37
C ARG A 74 0.90 10.46 -2.91
N GLY A 75 1.24 9.34 -2.25
CA GLY A 75 1.74 9.33 -0.88
C GLY A 75 3.16 9.89 -0.73
N ALA A 76 3.99 9.76 -1.76
CA ALA A 76 5.39 10.22 -1.78
C ALA A 76 5.56 11.67 -2.25
N ASP A 77 4.53 12.26 -2.86
CA ASP A 77 4.57 13.62 -3.39
C ASP A 77 4.52 14.65 -2.26
N PRO A 78 5.59 15.45 -2.06
CA PRO A 78 5.71 16.40 -0.94
C PRO A 78 4.74 17.58 -1.03
N GLU A 79 4.16 17.84 -2.21
CA GLU A 79 3.12 18.86 -2.37
C GLU A 79 1.77 18.37 -1.81
N ASN A 80 1.60 17.05 -1.66
CA ASN A 80 0.46 16.52 -0.92
C ASN A 80 0.74 16.64 0.58
N ALA A 81 -0.17 17.29 1.33
CA ALA A 81 -0.08 17.50 2.78
C ALA A 81 -0.28 16.20 3.60
N TYR A 82 0.34 15.10 3.16
CA TYR A 82 0.27 13.80 3.77
C TYR A 82 1.38 13.69 4.83
N ASP A 83 0.97 13.57 6.10
CA ASP A 83 1.86 13.57 7.28
C ASP A 83 2.87 12.39 7.32
N VAL A 84 2.81 11.49 6.34
CA VAL A 84 3.67 10.30 6.23
C VAL A 84 4.53 10.28 4.96
N GLU A 85 4.64 11.40 4.23
CA GLU A 85 5.54 11.51 3.06
C GLU A 85 6.98 11.13 3.41
N TRP A 86 7.43 11.41 4.64
CA TRP A 86 8.77 11.10 5.11
C TRP A 86 9.15 9.61 5.00
N TYR A 87 8.18 8.68 4.98
CA TYR A 87 8.44 7.25 4.74
C TYR A 87 9.00 6.96 3.34
N TYR A 88 8.68 7.81 2.36
CA TYR A 88 9.05 7.61 0.96
C TYR A 88 10.38 8.26 0.60
N ARG A 89 10.87 9.23 1.38
CA ARG A 89 12.13 9.97 1.12
C ARG A 89 13.36 9.10 0.84
N PRO A 90 13.55 7.93 1.48
CA PRO A 90 14.72 7.08 1.19
C PRO A 90 14.65 6.37 -0.17
N ILE A 91 13.46 6.28 -0.78
CA ILE A 91 13.26 5.61 -2.07
C ILE A 91 13.81 6.51 -3.18
N LYS A 92 14.74 5.97 -3.97
CA LYS A 92 15.35 6.64 -5.11
C LYS A 92 14.79 6.02 -6.39
N ASN A 93 14.37 6.88 -7.33
CA ASN A 93 14.01 6.46 -8.69
C ASN A 93 15.23 6.44 -9.60
#